data_AF-K2RMF0-F1
#
_entry.id   AF-K2RMF0-F1
#
_cell.length_a   1.000
_cell.length_b   1.000
_cell.length_c   1.000
_cell.angle_alpha   90.00
_cell.angle_beta   90.00
_cell.angle_gamma   90.00
#
_symmetry.space_group_name_H-M   'P 1'
#
loop_
_entity.id
_entity.type
_entity.pdbx_description
1 polymer ?
#
loop_
_entity_poly.entity_id
_entity_poly.type
_entity_poly.pdbx_seq_one_letter_code
_entity_poly.pdbx_strand_id
1 'polypeptide(L)'
;MDANQTWTASLLEKLDIFILPRYNPDGVAYFQRTLATNFDPNRDHIKLARTQTREIKKLFNQFAPHVAADMHEFTATRRYGPNNDLVWAADALFSAAKNLNIDSEIRKLSEQLFATNIARHLEGLGFRWDPYVTSESSSAPNTTLKLVEAGSDGKIGRNAMGLTQSITFLCEMRGIGLADQHFKRRTATGLAMAESIVQTAADNSELVYDTVERAVARFIESHAEIVVWDKTVAENRTFGMVNANDGSLIQQPVKFSSTTPTIANMTRSRPEAYLIPRAWADIAARLEVFGLEVEELSEAFSGTVEVLNVTASQLGRSYYEGVVRSYLTTEAIEREVQLPAGSFRVSTRQRNAALAFIALEPENIDSFASFNIIPVEAGDEYPIFRITS
;
A
#
# COMPACT_ATOMS: atom_id res chain seq x y z
N MET A 1 4.65 8.08 27.50
CA MET A 1 4.54 6.92 28.41
C MET A 1 4.93 7.31 29.84
N ASP A 2 6.12 7.87 30.07
CA ASP A 2 6.56 8.29 31.44
C ASP A 2 5.63 9.26 32.17
N ALA A 3 4.93 10.13 31.44
CA ALA A 3 4.00 11.10 32.01
C ALA A 3 2.72 10.49 32.60
N ASN A 4 2.36 9.25 32.22
CA ASN A 4 1.19 8.54 32.73
C ASN A 4 1.46 7.02 32.73
N GLN A 5 2.05 6.55 33.84
CA GLN A 5 2.44 5.15 33.98
C GLN A 5 1.24 4.20 34.04
N THR A 6 0.12 4.62 34.64
CA THR A 6 -1.11 3.81 34.69
C THR A 6 -1.68 3.58 33.30
N TRP A 7 -1.79 4.64 32.49
CA TRP A 7 -2.22 4.52 31.10
C TRP A 7 -1.25 3.64 30.30
N THR A 8 0.06 3.86 30.45
CA THR A 8 1.07 3.04 29.77
C THR A 8 0.93 1.56 30.11
N ALA A 9 0.80 1.22 31.40
CA ALA A 9 0.60 -0.16 31.83
C ALA A 9 -0.67 -0.77 31.23
N SER A 10 -1.77 0.01 31.15
CA SER A 10 -3.02 -0.47 30.54
C SER A 10 -2.91 -0.77 29.03
N LEU A 11 -2.02 -0.09 28.32
CA LEU A 11 -1.74 -0.39 26.91
C LEU A 11 -0.87 -1.65 26.79
N LEU A 12 0.21 -1.73 27.56
CA LEU A 12 1.20 -2.81 27.48
C LEU A 12 0.71 -4.14 28.06
N GLU A 13 -0.38 -4.14 28.83
CA GLU A 13 -1.10 -5.37 29.20
C GLU A 13 -1.71 -6.06 27.98
N LYS A 14 -1.96 -5.31 26.89
CA LYS A 14 -2.71 -5.78 25.72
C LYS A 14 -1.94 -5.73 24.40
N LEU A 15 -0.88 -4.93 24.33
CA LEU A 15 -0.19 -4.61 23.09
C LEU A 15 1.31 -4.82 23.20
N ASP A 16 1.88 -5.50 22.21
CA ASP A 16 3.28 -5.41 21.86
C ASP A 16 3.47 -4.26 20.85
N ILE A 17 4.35 -3.30 21.18
CA ILE A 17 4.53 -2.08 20.38
C ILE A 17 5.95 -2.04 19.82
N PHE A 18 6.06 -2.01 18.50
CA PHE A 18 7.32 -1.79 17.78
C PHE A 18 7.32 -0.41 17.11
N ILE A 19 8.41 0.34 17.26
CA ILE A 19 8.56 1.66 16.63
C ILE A 19 9.85 1.69 15.82
N LEU A 20 9.73 1.93 14.51
CA LEU A 20 10.85 2.31 13.66
C LEU A 20 10.84 3.84 13.50
N PRO A 21 11.62 4.60 14.30
CA PRO A 21 11.50 6.06 14.34
C PRO A 21 11.98 6.74 13.05
N ARG A 22 12.86 6.09 12.27
CA ARG A 22 13.41 6.65 11.04
C ARG A 22 13.52 5.60 9.95
N TYR A 23 12.61 5.67 8.98
CA TYR A 23 12.69 4.83 7.79
C TYR A 23 13.88 5.20 6.92
N ASN A 24 14.16 6.50 6.72
CA ASN A 24 15.17 7.01 5.78
C ASN A 24 16.21 7.91 6.47
N PRO A 25 17.21 7.35 7.17
CA PRO A 25 18.22 8.13 7.89
C PRO A 25 19.05 9.04 6.96
N ASP A 26 19.43 8.55 5.77
CA ASP A 26 20.15 9.36 4.77
C ASP A 26 19.29 10.51 4.25
N GLY A 27 18.01 10.25 3.99
CA GLY A 27 17.05 11.30 3.61
C GLY A 27 16.94 12.40 4.65
N VAL A 28 17.06 12.07 5.95
CA VAL A 28 17.12 13.09 7.01
C VAL A 28 18.43 13.89 6.94
N ALA A 29 19.57 13.22 6.75
CA ALA A 29 20.87 13.90 6.67
C ALA A 29 20.98 14.84 5.46
N TYR A 30 20.44 14.45 4.31
CA TYR A 30 20.43 15.24 3.08
C TYR A 30 19.20 16.14 2.92
N PHE A 31 18.26 16.09 3.87
CA PHE A 31 16.99 16.80 3.82
C PHE A 31 16.21 16.56 2.51
N GLN A 32 16.01 15.29 2.17
CA GLN A 32 15.35 14.85 0.94
C GLN A 32 14.31 13.75 1.18
N ARG A 33 13.36 13.63 0.25
CA ARG A 33 12.32 12.59 0.26
C ARG A 33 12.88 11.21 -0.09
N THR A 34 13.72 11.15 -1.12
CA THR A 34 14.21 9.88 -1.69
C THR A 34 15.30 9.26 -0.81
N LEU A 35 15.54 7.97 -0.99
CA LEU A 35 16.77 7.33 -0.53
C LEU A 35 17.99 8.01 -1.18
N ALA A 36 19.20 7.82 -0.63
CA ALA A 36 20.44 8.33 -1.22
C ALA A 36 20.66 7.87 -2.68
N THR A 37 19.94 6.84 -3.11
CA THR A 37 19.94 6.30 -4.47
C THR A 37 18.90 6.94 -5.40
N ASN A 38 18.19 7.99 -4.99
CA ASN A 38 17.11 8.66 -5.73
C ASN A 38 15.83 7.84 -5.97
N PHE A 39 15.66 6.72 -5.26
CA PHE A 39 14.39 5.96 -5.26
C PHE A 39 13.47 6.50 -4.17
N ASP A 40 12.17 6.63 -4.45
CA ASP A 40 11.19 6.94 -3.41
C ASP A 40 10.99 5.69 -2.54
N PRO A 41 11.33 5.71 -1.24
CA PRO A 41 11.16 4.55 -0.37
C PRO A 41 9.70 4.09 -0.33
N ASN A 42 8.75 5.03 -0.40
CA ASN A 42 7.32 4.74 -0.42
C ASN A 42 6.80 4.37 -1.83
N ARG A 43 7.68 3.95 -2.73
CA ARG A 43 7.36 3.28 -4.01
C ARG A 43 8.15 1.98 -4.19
N ASP A 44 8.92 1.56 -3.19
CA ASP A 44 9.87 0.45 -3.30
C ASP A 44 9.36 -0.87 -2.70
N HIS A 45 8.15 -0.88 -2.13
CA HIS A 45 7.68 -1.99 -1.29
C HIS A 45 7.30 -3.28 -2.03
N ILE A 46 7.14 -3.24 -3.36
CA ILE A 46 6.97 -4.44 -4.20
C ILE A 46 8.25 -4.71 -4.99
N LYS A 47 8.74 -3.74 -5.77
CA LYS A 47 9.96 -3.92 -6.58
C LYS A 47 11.21 -4.27 -5.74
N LEU A 48 11.25 -3.82 -4.49
CA LEU A 48 12.34 -4.05 -3.54
C LEU A 48 13.71 -3.76 -4.16
N ALA A 49 13.87 -2.61 -4.79
CA ALA A 49 15.10 -2.26 -5.49
C ALA A 49 16.25 -1.95 -4.53
N ARG A 50 15.96 -1.57 -3.27
CA ARG A 50 16.97 -1.13 -2.31
C ARG A 50 17.01 -1.99 -1.05
N THR A 51 18.22 -2.29 -0.59
CA THR A 51 18.48 -3.13 0.60
C THR A 51 17.79 -2.58 1.84
N GLN A 52 17.80 -1.26 2.04
CA GLN A 52 17.13 -0.63 3.19
C GLN A 52 15.64 -0.97 3.26
N THR A 53 14.91 -0.86 2.13
CA THR A 53 13.51 -1.29 2.05
C THR A 53 13.37 -2.78 2.33
N ARG A 54 14.28 -3.63 1.80
CA ARG A 54 14.25 -5.08 2.03
C ARG A 54 14.41 -5.43 3.51
N GLU A 55 15.38 -4.83 4.20
CA GLU A 55 15.62 -5.10 5.61
C GLU A 55 14.47 -4.61 6.50
N ILE A 56 13.90 -3.44 6.20
CA ILE A 56 12.71 -2.95 6.91
C ILE A 56 11.50 -3.85 6.63
N LYS A 57 11.34 -4.35 5.40
CA LYS A 57 10.24 -5.26 5.05
C LYS A 57 10.39 -6.61 5.76
N LYS A 58 11.60 -7.17 5.84
CA LYS A 58 11.89 -8.38 6.65
C LYS A 58 11.55 -8.16 8.11
N LEU A 59 11.99 -7.04 8.70
CA LEU A 59 11.68 -6.68 10.09
C LEU A 59 10.17 -6.58 10.33
N PHE A 60 9.44 -5.90 9.45
CA PHE A 60 7.98 -5.79 9.52
C PHE A 60 7.31 -7.17 9.47
N ASN A 61 7.73 -8.03 8.54
CA ASN A 61 7.16 -9.36 8.36
C ASN A 61 7.53 -10.32 9.51
N GLN A 62 8.71 -10.17 10.10
CA GLN A 62 9.14 -10.93 11.28
C GLN A 62 8.31 -10.54 12.51
N PHE A 63 7.95 -9.26 12.66
CA PHE A 63 7.07 -8.80 13.74
C PHE A 63 5.59 -9.17 13.49
N ALA A 64 5.18 -9.29 12.21
CA ALA A 64 3.83 -9.70 11.78
C ALA A 64 2.67 -8.92 12.45
N PRO A 65 2.67 -7.58 12.43
CA PRO A 65 1.73 -6.78 13.21
C PRO A 65 0.27 -6.93 12.78
N HIS A 66 -0.66 -6.99 13.74
CA HIS A 66 -2.10 -6.85 13.49
C HIS A 66 -2.48 -5.42 13.07
N VAL A 67 -1.79 -4.41 13.61
CA VAL A 67 -2.01 -2.99 13.34
C VAL A 67 -0.69 -2.29 13.02
N ALA A 68 -0.68 -1.46 11.98
CA ALA A 68 0.48 -0.68 11.55
C ALA A 68 0.10 0.75 11.17
N ALA A 69 1.02 1.69 11.41
CA ALA A 69 0.85 3.09 11.03
C ALA A 69 2.10 3.61 10.32
N ASP A 70 1.91 4.26 9.17
CA ASP A 70 2.93 4.89 8.36
C ASP A 70 2.79 6.42 8.50
N MET A 71 3.74 7.06 9.18
CA MET A 71 3.66 8.46 9.59
C MET A 71 4.44 9.37 8.64
N HIS A 72 3.74 10.32 8.01
CA HIS A 72 4.25 11.24 6.98
C HIS A 72 3.78 12.68 7.25
N GLU A 73 4.27 13.59 6.41
CA GLU A 73 3.74 14.94 6.29
C GLU A 73 3.37 15.25 4.83
N PHE A 74 2.25 15.95 4.61
CA PHE A 74 1.88 16.40 3.27
C PHE A 74 2.36 17.82 2.99
N THR A 75 2.47 18.17 1.70
CA THR A 75 2.85 19.53 1.23
C THR A 75 1.79 20.56 1.57
N ALA A 76 2.02 21.29 2.65
CA ALA A 76 1.11 22.32 3.15
C ALA A 76 1.06 23.57 2.24
N THR A 77 2.15 23.82 1.50
CA THR A 77 2.33 25.00 0.65
C THR A 77 1.82 24.82 -0.77
N ARG A 78 1.43 23.59 -1.17
CA ARG A 78 0.93 23.33 -2.51
C ARG A 78 -0.40 24.06 -2.71
N ARG A 79 -0.45 24.85 -3.77
CA ARG A 79 -1.63 25.59 -4.21
C ARG A 79 -2.44 24.77 -5.21
N TYR A 80 -3.76 24.94 -5.20
CA TYR A 80 -4.72 24.21 -6.00
C TYR A 80 -5.78 25.16 -6.57
N GLY A 81 -6.61 24.63 -7.46
CA GLY A 81 -7.68 25.36 -8.13
C GLY A 81 -7.18 26.19 -9.32
N PRO A 82 -8.10 26.67 -10.17
CA PRO A 82 -7.76 27.40 -11.40
C PRO A 82 -7.05 28.73 -11.12
N ASN A 83 -7.32 29.35 -9.98
CA ASN A 83 -6.70 30.62 -9.55
C ASN A 83 -5.43 30.42 -8.71
N ASN A 84 -5.03 29.16 -8.46
CA ASN A 84 -3.88 28.83 -7.63
C ASN A 84 -3.92 29.45 -6.22
N ASP A 85 -5.13 29.60 -5.66
CA ASP A 85 -5.43 30.30 -4.42
C ASP A 85 -6.01 29.37 -3.35
N LEU A 86 -6.04 28.06 -3.56
CA LEU A 86 -6.56 27.11 -2.58
C LEU A 86 -5.43 26.29 -1.95
N VAL A 87 -5.47 26.07 -0.64
CA VAL A 87 -4.62 25.12 0.09
C VAL A 87 -5.47 24.22 0.97
N TRP A 88 -4.94 23.07 1.38
CA TRP A 88 -5.65 22.17 2.28
C TRP A 88 -6.02 22.86 3.60
N ALA A 89 -7.27 22.72 4.03
CA ALA A 89 -7.68 23.14 5.37
C ALA A 89 -7.25 22.14 6.44
N ALA A 90 -7.19 20.85 6.10
CA ALA A 90 -6.89 19.79 7.04
C ALA A 90 -5.56 20.01 7.79
N ASP A 91 -5.55 19.62 9.06
CA ASP A 91 -4.35 19.42 9.86
C ASP A 91 -3.81 17.99 9.65
N ALA A 92 -4.72 17.02 9.52
CA ALA A 92 -4.45 15.61 9.28
C ALA A 92 -5.14 15.12 8.00
N LEU A 93 -4.39 14.43 7.16
CA LEU A 93 -4.92 13.58 6.11
C LEU A 93 -4.59 12.14 6.48
N PHE A 94 -5.55 11.23 6.42
CA PHE A 94 -5.25 9.82 6.69
C PHE A 94 -6.08 8.88 5.83
N SER A 95 -5.64 7.64 5.71
CA SER A 95 -6.37 6.63 4.96
C SER A 95 -5.90 5.21 5.31
N ALA A 96 -6.86 4.31 5.51
CA ALA A 96 -6.58 2.88 5.70
C ALA A 96 -6.06 2.23 4.41
N ALA A 97 -5.47 1.02 4.51
CA ALA A 97 -5.10 0.21 3.35
C ALA A 97 -6.33 -0.26 2.58
N LYS A 98 -6.29 -0.19 1.25
CA LYS A 98 -7.49 -0.34 0.39
C LYS A 98 -7.41 -1.42 -0.67
N ASN A 99 -6.27 -2.08 -0.81
CA ASN A 99 -6.11 -3.12 -1.82
C ASN A 99 -7.14 -4.25 -1.60
N LEU A 100 -7.79 -4.69 -2.69
CA LEU A 100 -8.88 -5.66 -2.60
C LEU A 100 -8.42 -7.09 -2.28
N ASN A 101 -7.13 -7.39 -2.38
CA ASN A 101 -6.56 -8.65 -1.90
C ASN A 101 -6.33 -8.68 -0.38
N ILE A 102 -6.64 -7.58 0.32
CA ILE A 102 -6.77 -7.56 1.78
C ILE A 102 -8.18 -8.04 2.13
N ASP A 103 -8.27 -8.95 3.08
CA ASP A 103 -9.52 -9.52 3.53
C ASP A 103 -10.54 -8.43 3.91
N SER A 104 -11.80 -8.65 3.50
CA SER A 104 -12.85 -7.65 3.61
C SER A 104 -13.20 -7.25 5.04
N GLU A 105 -13.01 -8.13 6.04
CA GLU A 105 -13.27 -7.79 7.44
C GLU A 105 -12.16 -6.90 8.01
N ILE A 106 -10.90 -7.11 7.62
CA ILE A 106 -9.80 -6.21 7.98
C ILE A 106 -10.06 -4.82 7.39
N ARG A 107 -10.45 -4.73 6.12
CA ARG A 107 -10.79 -3.45 5.48
C ARG A 107 -11.98 -2.77 6.15
N LYS A 108 -13.05 -3.51 6.48
CA LYS A 108 -14.21 -2.97 7.20
C LYS A 108 -13.83 -2.46 8.58
N LEU A 109 -13.08 -3.23 9.35
CA LEU A 109 -12.63 -2.84 10.69
C LEU A 109 -11.75 -1.57 10.64
N SER A 110 -10.89 -1.48 9.63
CA SER A 110 -10.05 -0.30 9.39
C SER A 110 -10.90 0.96 9.17
N GLU A 111 -11.89 0.91 8.27
CA GLU A 111 -12.70 2.10 7.93
C GLU A 111 -13.79 2.40 8.99
N GLN A 112 -14.41 1.38 9.57
CA GLN A 112 -15.59 1.57 10.43
C GLN A 112 -15.21 1.81 11.90
N LEU A 113 -14.15 1.19 12.39
CA LEU A 113 -13.69 1.38 13.78
C LEU A 113 -12.53 2.37 13.86
N PHE A 114 -11.40 2.03 13.24
CA PHE A 114 -10.16 2.81 13.41
C PHE A 114 -10.25 4.19 12.79
N ALA A 115 -10.62 4.31 11.51
CA ALA A 115 -10.74 5.62 10.83
C ALA A 115 -11.76 6.53 11.54
N THR A 116 -12.89 5.97 11.99
CA THR A 116 -13.91 6.71 12.76
C THR A 116 -13.36 7.20 14.11
N ASN A 117 -12.59 6.38 14.82
CA ASN A 117 -11.99 6.79 16.10
C ASN A 117 -10.85 7.82 15.91
N ILE A 118 -10.05 7.71 14.84
CA ILE A 118 -9.04 8.72 14.49
C ILE A 118 -9.72 10.06 14.24
N ALA A 119 -10.75 10.09 13.39
CA ALA A 119 -11.57 11.27 13.10
C ALA A 119 -12.13 11.91 14.38
N ARG A 120 -12.85 11.13 15.20
CA ARG A 120 -13.47 11.62 16.43
C ARG A 120 -12.44 12.16 17.42
N HIS A 121 -11.29 11.51 17.54
CA HIS A 121 -10.22 11.95 18.44
C HIS A 121 -9.60 13.27 17.97
N LEU A 122 -9.32 13.42 16.67
CA LEU A 122 -8.83 14.67 16.08
C LEU A 122 -9.81 15.82 16.29
N GLU A 123 -11.10 15.60 16.03
CA GLU A 123 -12.16 16.59 16.24
C GLU A 123 -12.29 17.01 17.70
N GLY A 124 -12.22 16.05 18.64
CA GLY A 124 -12.24 16.32 20.07
C GLY A 124 -11.07 17.20 20.56
N LEU A 125 -9.95 17.19 19.83
CA LEU A 125 -8.78 18.03 20.09
C LEU A 125 -8.79 19.34 19.27
N GLY A 126 -9.81 19.59 18.45
CA GLY A 126 -9.91 20.77 17.60
C GLY A 126 -8.99 20.75 16.37
N PHE A 127 -8.61 19.56 15.90
CA PHE A 127 -7.92 19.37 14.62
C PHE A 127 -8.92 19.12 13.50
N ARG A 128 -8.65 19.69 12.33
CA ARG A 128 -9.38 19.38 11.10
C ARG A 128 -8.75 18.17 10.43
N TRP A 129 -9.58 17.30 9.89
CA TRP A 129 -9.11 16.13 9.17
C TRP A 129 -9.92 15.94 7.89
N ASP A 130 -9.32 15.24 6.93
CA ASP A 130 -9.98 14.76 5.73
C ASP A 130 -9.33 13.43 5.28
N PRO A 131 -9.98 12.63 4.42
CA PRO A 131 -9.33 11.50 3.78
C PRO A 131 -8.09 11.93 3.00
N TYR A 132 -7.04 11.10 2.99
CA TYR A 132 -5.87 11.37 2.15
C TYR A 132 -6.23 11.40 0.67
N VAL A 133 -5.83 12.48 0.01
CA VAL A 133 -6.08 12.75 -1.40
C VAL A 133 -4.83 13.23 -2.11
N THR A 134 -4.75 12.92 -3.40
CA THR A 134 -3.88 13.60 -4.35
C THR A 134 -4.72 14.37 -5.36
N SER A 135 -4.08 15.24 -6.15
CA SER A 135 -4.76 15.99 -7.19
C SER A 135 -4.17 15.64 -8.55
N GLU A 136 -5.04 15.32 -9.51
CA GLU A 136 -4.69 15.35 -10.93
C GLU A 136 -4.52 16.82 -11.32
N SER A 137 -3.28 17.24 -11.52
CA SER A 137 -2.97 18.62 -11.89
C SER A 137 -3.56 18.96 -13.26
N SER A 138 -4.73 19.58 -13.30
CA SER A 138 -5.20 20.29 -14.49
C SER A 138 -5.02 21.79 -14.27
N SER A 139 -4.08 22.39 -15.00
CA SER A 139 -3.84 23.85 -15.04
C SER A 139 -4.80 24.59 -15.98
N ALA A 140 -5.83 23.92 -16.50
CA ALA A 140 -6.80 24.51 -17.40
C ALA A 140 -7.79 25.41 -16.63
N PRO A 141 -7.99 26.68 -17.05
CA PRO A 141 -8.98 27.56 -16.43
C PRO A 141 -10.39 26.95 -16.53
N ASN A 142 -11.23 27.23 -15.52
CA ASN A 142 -12.61 26.74 -15.39
C ASN A 142 -12.78 25.21 -15.26
N THR A 143 -11.74 24.46 -14.87
CA THR A 143 -11.88 23.04 -14.56
C THR A 143 -12.20 22.81 -13.08
N THR A 144 -13.22 21.98 -12.80
CA THR A 144 -13.49 21.52 -11.43
C THR A 144 -12.28 20.76 -10.92
N LEU A 145 -11.81 21.10 -9.72
CA LEU A 145 -10.68 20.44 -9.08
C LEU A 145 -10.97 18.93 -8.95
N LYS A 146 -10.05 18.11 -9.49
CA LYS A 146 -10.12 16.66 -9.41
C LYS A 146 -9.22 16.16 -8.29
N LEU A 147 -9.83 15.46 -7.34
CA LEU A 147 -9.16 14.83 -6.22
C LEU A 147 -9.28 13.32 -6.35
N VAL A 148 -8.18 12.62 -6.11
CA VAL A 148 -8.12 11.16 -6.11
C VAL A 148 -7.80 10.72 -4.70
N GLU A 149 -8.72 10.00 -4.08
CA GLU A 149 -8.49 9.39 -2.78
C GLU A 149 -7.35 8.38 -2.86
N ALA A 150 -6.69 8.12 -1.74
CA ALA A 150 -5.55 7.23 -1.65
C ALA A 150 -5.77 5.89 -2.40
N GLY A 151 -4.96 5.62 -3.43
CA GLY A 151 -5.07 4.44 -4.30
C GLY A 151 -4.80 3.09 -3.63
N SER A 152 -5.12 2.00 -4.29
CA SER A 152 -4.93 0.61 -3.85
C SER A 152 -3.57 0.01 -4.24
N ASP A 153 -2.71 0.77 -4.92
CA ASP A 153 -1.38 0.42 -5.41
C ASP A 153 -0.58 -0.38 -4.37
N GLY A 154 -0.02 -1.53 -4.75
CA GLY A 154 0.78 -2.36 -3.85
C GLY A 154 2.16 -1.78 -3.57
N LYS A 155 2.73 -0.95 -4.48
CA LYS A 155 4.09 -0.38 -4.32
C LYS A 155 4.24 0.60 -3.15
N ILE A 156 3.14 1.12 -2.61
CA ILE A 156 3.16 2.06 -1.48
C ILE A 156 3.10 1.31 -0.15
N GLY A 157 3.78 1.84 0.87
CA GLY A 157 3.98 1.19 2.16
C GLY A 157 2.68 0.75 2.81
N ARG A 158 1.70 1.65 2.90
CA ARG A 158 0.39 1.35 3.48
C ARG A 158 -0.26 0.09 2.91
N ASN A 159 -0.35 -0.04 1.59
CA ASN A 159 -1.00 -1.21 0.99
C ASN A 159 -0.08 -2.43 0.99
N ALA A 160 1.23 -2.27 0.79
CA ALA A 160 2.18 -3.39 0.91
C ALA A 160 2.20 -4.02 2.30
N MET A 161 2.05 -3.20 3.33
CA MET A 161 1.88 -3.64 4.72
C MET A 161 0.49 -4.22 4.93
N GLY A 162 -0.57 -3.57 4.45
CA GLY A 162 -1.92 -4.12 4.53
C GLY A 162 -2.10 -5.50 3.87
N LEU A 163 -1.39 -5.74 2.76
CA LEU A 163 -1.37 -7.01 2.02
C LEU A 163 -0.77 -8.19 2.82
N THR A 164 -0.13 -7.95 3.96
CA THR A 164 0.22 -9.02 4.92
C THR A 164 -0.95 -9.38 5.84
N GLN A 165 -2.17 -9.00 5.44
CA GLN A 165 -3.41 -9.07 6.22
C GLN A 165 -3.27 -8.30 7.55
N SER A 166 -2.94 -7.01 7.46
CA SER A 166 -2.75 -6.11 8.60
C SER A 166 -3.62 -4.86 8.48
N ILE A 167 -4.16 -4.38 9.61
CA ILE A 167 -4.86 -3.09 9.69
C ILE A 167 -3.80 -2.00 9.57
N THR A 168 -3.70 -1.36 8.40
CA THR A 168 -2.62 -0.38 8.14
C THR A 168 -3.15 0.99 7.78
N PHE A 169 -2.57 2.04 8.36
CA PHE A 169 -2.89 3.43 8.07
C PHE A 169 -1.72 4.20 7.46
N LEU A 170 -2.02 5.02 6.46
CA LEU A 170 -1.21 6.19 6.12
C LEU A 170 -1.72 7.37 6.95
N CYS A 171 -0.83 8.05 7.66
CA CYS A 171 -1.10 9.25 8.43
C CYS A 171 -0.22 10.38 7.92
N GLU A 172 -0.81 11.49 7.49
CA GLU A 172 -0.14 12.61 6.84
C GLU A 172 -0.53 13.90 7.59
N MET A 173 0.37 14.44 8.40
CA MET A 173 0.16 15.73 9.07
C MET A 173 0.61 16.90 8.18
N ARG A 174 0.01 18.07 8.37
CA ARG A 174 0.33 19.27 7.59
C ARG A 174 1.76 19.74 7.86
N GLY A 175 2.73 19.58 6.95
CA GLY A 175 4.10 19.97 7.32
C GLY A 175 5.13 20.28 6.24
N ILE A 176 5.11 19.60 5.09
CA ILE A 176 6.13 19.85 4.06
C ILE A 176 6.01 21.29 3.54
N GLY A 177 7.14 22.00 3.55
CA GLY A 177 7.26 23.39 3.09
C GLY A 177 6.99 24.45 4.15
N LEU A 178 6.76 24.09 5.42
CA LEU A 178 6.48 25.05 6.51
C LEU A 178 7.71 25.41 7.37
N ALA A 179 8.85 24.76 7.18
CA ALA A 179 10.02 24.89 8.07
C ALA A 179 9.62 24.68 9.55
N ASP A 180 9.90 25.63 10.44
CA ASP A 180 9.57 25.61 11.87
C ASP A 180 8.17 26.14 12.21
N GLN A 181 7.42 26.63 11.21
CA GLN A 181 6.09 27.18 11.42
C GLN A 181 5.13 26.10 11.92
N HIS A 182 4.32 26.50 12.91
CA HIS A 182 3.30 25.66 13.53
C HIS A 182 3.79 24.32 14.08
N PHE A 183 5.10 24.17 14.35
CA PHE A 183 5.71 22.89 14.76
C PHE A 183 4.92 22.18 15.88
N LYS A 184 4.52 22.91 16.93
CA LYS A 184 3.68 22.37 18.01
C LYS A 184 2.36 21.77 17.51
N ARG A 185 1.64 22.47 16.63
CA ARG A 185 0.37 21.98 16.09
C ARG A 185 0.60 20.75 15.22
N ARG A 186 1.63 20.78 14.37
CA ARG A 186 2.02 19.67 13.48
C ARG A 186 2.33 18.40 14.26
N THR A 187 3.21 18.50 15.25
CA THR A 187 3.57 17.37 16.13
C THR A 187 2.37 16.86 16.91
N ALA A 188 1.54 17.75 17.46
CA ALA A 188 0.35 17.36 18.19
C ALA A 188 -0.67 16.63 17.30
N THR A 189 -0.83 17.03 16.05
CA THR A 189 -1.70 16.33 15.09
C THR A 189 -1.20 14.91 14.79
N GLY A 190 0.10 14.73 14.55
CA GLY A 190 0.68 13.41 14.34
C GLY A 190 0.56 12.50 15.56
N LEU A 191 0.82 13.06 16.75
CA LEU A 191 0.66 12.35 18.02
C LEU A 191 -0.80 11.91 18.22
N ALA A 192 -1.77 12.79 17.97
CA ALA A 192 -3.19 12.46 18.10
C ALA A 192 -3.62 11.29 17.20
N MET A 193 -3.13 11.23 15.96
CA MET A 193 -3.39 10.07 15.09
C MET A 193 -2.78 8.78 15.66
N ALA A 194 -1.53 8.82 16.11
CA ALA A 194 -0.85 7.66 16.70
C ALA A 194 -1.51 7.19 18.00
N GLU A 195 -1.87 8.12 18.89
CA GLU A 195 -2.58 7.86 20.14
C GLU A 195 -3.93 7.21 19.87
N SER A 196 -4.71 7.72 18.92
CA SER A 196 -6.01 7.14 18.57
C SER A 196 -5.89 5.72 18.02
N ILE A 197 -4.88 5.44 17.17
CA ILE A 197 -4.63 4.09 16.63
C ILE A 197 -4.26 3.12 17.76
N VAL A 198 -3.30 3.48 18.62
CA VAL A 198 -2.85 2.63 19.73
C VAL A 198 -3.97 2.42 20.74
N GLN A 199 -4.70 3.48 21.11
CA GLN A 199 -5.80 3.38 22.06
C GLN A 199 -6.95 2.54 21.50
N THR A 200 -7.31 2.73 20.22
CA THR A 200 -8.35 1.91 19.57
C THR A 200 -7.96 0.44 19.56
N ALA A 201 -6.70 0.12 19.28
CA ALA A 201 -6.19 -1.25 19.33
C ALA A 201 -6.27 -1.84 20.75
N ALA A 202 -5.86 -1.11 21.78
CA ALA A 202 -5.91 -1.59 23.17
C ALA A 202 -7.35 -1.74 23.70
N ASP A 203 -8.23 -0.79 23.39
CA ASP A 203 -9.63 -0.83 23.83
C ASP A 203 -10.41 -1.98 23.19
N ASN A 204 -9.97 -2.45 22.02
CA ASN A 204 -10.62 -3.48 21.23
C ASN A 204 -9.69 -4.68 20.97
N SER A 205 -8.74 -4.97 21.87
CA SER A 205 -7.63 -5.90 21.61
C SER A 205 -8.09 -7.29 21.17
N GLU A 206 -9.08 -7.87 21.86
CA GLU A 206 -9.67 -9.17 21.51
C GLU A 206 -10.33 -9.13 20.13
N LEU A 207 -11.18 -8.12 19.87
CA LEU A 207 -11.85 -7.95 18.58
C LEU A 207 -10.85 -7.80 17.43
N VAL A 208 -9.79 -7.02 17.62
CA VAL A 208 -8.75 -6.79 16.61
C VAL A 208 -8.00 -8.09 16.34
N TYR A 209 -7.53 -8.76 17.39
CA TYR A 209 -6.81 -10.02 17.28
C TYR A 209 -7.66 -11.09 16.57
N ASP A 210 -8.87 -11.35 17.07
CA ASP A 210 -9.76 -12.38 16.52
C ASP A 210 -10.18 -12.08 15.08
N THR A 211 -10.42 -10.81 14.76
CA THR A 211 -10.79 -10.42 13.38
C THR A 211 -9.63 -10.65 12.42
N VAL A 212 -8.41 -10.25 12.79
CA VAL A 212 -7.24 -10.41 11.91
C VAL A 212 -6.87 -11.89 11.77
N GLU A 213 -6.78 -12.66 12.85
CA GLU A 213 -6.39 -14.07 12.78
C GLU A 213 -7.42 -14.93 12.03
N ARG A 214 -8.72 -14.68 12.24
CA ARG A 214 -9.79 -15.34 11.46
C ARG A 214 -9.77 -14.92 10.00
N ALA A 215 -9.49 -13.65 9.70
CA ALA A 215 -9.34 -13.17 8.34
C ALA A 215 -8.14 -13.81 7.63
N VAL A 216 -7.02 -14.00 8.33
CA VAL A 216 -5.85 -14.72 7.82
C VAL A 216 -6.19 -16.18 7.52
N ALA A 217 -6.82 -16.91 8.45
CA ALA A 217 -7.24 -18.29 8.23
C ALA A 217 -8.18 -18.42 7.03
N ARG A 218 -9.21 -17.57 6.94
CA ARG A 218 -10.11 -17.51 5.78
C ARG A 218 -9.37 -17.17 4.49
N PHE A 219 -8.44 -16.22 4.53
CA PHE A 219 -7.65 -15.84 3.36
C PHE A 219 -6.79 -17.00 2.84
N ILE A 220 -6.20 -17.80 3.73
CA ILE A 220 -5.42 -18.99 3.39
C ILE A 220 -6.31 -20.04 2.70
N GLU A 221 -7.49 -20.31 3.26
CA GLU A 221 -8.43 -21.33 2.76
C GLU A 221 -9.26 -20.87 1.54
N SER A 222 -9.32 -19.57 1.26
CA SER A 222 -10.18 -19.00 0.22
C SER A 222 -9.81 -19.45 -1.20
N HIS A 223 -10.82 -19.85 -1.98
CA HIS A 223 -10.72 -20.09 -3.43
C HIS A 223 -11.25 -18.91 -4.26
N ALA A 224 -11.54 -17.78 -3.62
CA ALA A 224 -12.01 -16.59 -4.34
C ALA A 224 -10.95 -16.09 -5.33
N GLU A 225 -11.43 -15.46 -6.40
CA GLU A 225 -10.54 -14.81 -7.38
C GLU A 225 -9.65 -13.76 -6.73
N ILE A 226 -8.42 -13.64 -7.26
CA ILE A 226 -7.49 -12.58 -6.92
C ILE A 226 -7.81 -11.34 -7.76
N VAL A 227 -7.60 -10.16 -7.19
CA VAL A 227 -7.74 -8.89 -7.92
C VAL A 227 -6.38 -8.49 -8.47
N VAL A 228 -6.29 -8.39 -9.80
CA VAL A 228 -5.07 -7.96 -10.50
C VAL A 228 -4.99 -6.44 -10.53
N TRP A 229 -6.09 -5.75 -10.82
CA TRP A 229 -6.18 -4.31 -10.64
C TRP A 229 -7.64 -3.86 -10.47
N ASP A 230 -7.80 -2.65 -9.95
CA ASP A 230 -9.10 -2.09 -9.58
C ASP A 230 -9.29 -0.67 -10.12
N LYS A 231 -10.52 -0.18 -10.02
CA LYS A 231 -10.93 1.14 -10.50
C LYS A 231 -11.75 1.86 -9.45
N THR A 232 -11.74 3.17 -9.56
CA THR A 232 -12.52 4.10 -8.74
C THR A 232 -13.67 4.71 -9.52
N VAL A 233 -14.73 5.10 -8.81
CA VAL A 233 -15.82 5.90 -9.38
C VAL A 233 -15.70 7.33 -8.87
N ALA A 234 -15.81 8.28 -9.79
CA ALA A 234 -15.80 9.70 -9.44
C ALA A 234 -17.20 10.18 -9.06
N GLU A 235 -17.28 10.95 -7.97
CA GLU A 235 -18.49 11.60 -7.49
C GLU A 235 -18.28 13.11 -7.34
N ASN A 236 -19.39 13.85 -7.24
CA ASN A 236 -19.36 15.26 -6.88
C ASN A 236 -19.47 15.39 -5.36
N ARG A 237 -18.54 16.11 -4.74
CA ARG A 237 -18.64 16.49 -3.32
C ARG A 237 -17.91 17.80 -3.06
N THR A 238 -17.98 18.29 -1.83
CA THR A 238 -17.12 19.37 -1.36
C THR A 238 -15.91 18.82 -0.61
N PHE A 239 -14.85 19.62 -0.58
CA PHE A 239 -13.63 19.34 0.19
C PHE A 239 -13.20 20.59 0.95
N GLY A 240 -12.76 20.43 2.20
CA GLY A 240 -12.34 21.54 3.05
C GLY A 240 -11.02 22.17 2.58
N MET A 241 -11.07 23.44 2.18
CA MET A 241 -9.90 24.20 1.74
C MET A 241 -9.83 25.56 2.43
N VAL A 242 -8.66 26.19 2.36
CA VAL A 242 -8.41 27.57 2.79
C VAL A 242 -8.07 28.39 1.56
N ASN A 243 -8.70 29.57 1.43
CA ASN A 243 -8.25 30.56 0.46
C ASN A 243 -6.92 31.18 0.93
N ALA A 244 -5.93 31.07 0.07
CA ALA A 244 -4.57 31.56 0.21
C ALA A 244 -4.44 33.05 0.51
N ASN A 245 -5.37 33.85 -0.01
CA ASN A 245 -5.25 35.30 -0.09
C ASN A 245 -5.87 35.98 1.13
N ASP A 246 -6.98 35.45 1.65
CA ASP A 246 -7.71 36.04 2.77
C ASP A 246 -7.82 35.10 4.00
N GLY A 247 -7.39 33.85 3.89
CA GLY A 247 -7.42 32.87 4.97
C GLY A 247 -8.80 32.26 5.26
N SER A 248 -9.81 32.56 4.44
CA SER A 248 -11.17 32.05 4.62
C SER A 248 -11.25 30.53 4.40
N LEU A 249 -12.11 29.86 5.18
CA LEU A 249 -12.44 28.46 4.99
C LEU A 249 -13.50 28.31 3.92
N ILE A 250 -13.27 27.39 2.99
CA ILE A 250 -14.13 27.15 1.82
C ILE A 250 -14.45 25.66 1.71
N GLN A 251 -15.71 25.36 1.41
CA GLN A 251 -16.14 24.03 0.96
C GLN A 251 -16.04 23.99 -0.58
N GLN A 252 -14.86 23.63 -1.08
CA GLN A 252 -14.55 23.66 -2.50
C GLN A 252 -15.27 22.51 -3.22
N PRO A 253 -16.11 22.77 -4.24
CA PRO A 253 -16.65 21.71 -5.09
C PRO A 253 -15.52 21.00 -5.84
N VAL A 254 -15.52 19.66 -5.77
CA VAL A 254 -14.53 18.79 -6.39
C VAL A 254 -15.19 17.62 -7.13
N LYS A 255 -14.48 17.09 -8.12
CA LYS A 255 -14.68 15.74 -8.64
C LYS A 255 -13.79 14.81 -7.83
N PHE A 256 -14.38 13.93 -7.04
CA PHE A 256 -13.67 13.08 -6.09
C PHE A 256 -13.72 11.62 -6.56
N SER A 257 -12.57 11.05 -6.94
CA SER A 257 -12.44 9.63 -7.23
C SER A 257 -12.25 8.87 -5.93
N SER A 258 -13.33 8.24 -5.45
CA SER A 258 -13.35 7.51 -4.18
C SER A 258 -12.76 6.11 -4.33
N THR A 259 -11.95 5.71 -3.35
CA THR A 259 -11.41 4.36 -3.18
C THR A 259 -12.02 3.64 -1.96
N THR A 260 -13.06 4.20 -1.34
CA THR A 260 -13.73 3.64 -0.14
C THR A 260 -15.16 3.18 -0.46
N PRO A 261 -15.38 1.99 -1.03
CA PRO A 261 -14.38 1.02 -1.50
C PRO A 261 -13.96 1.23 -2.97
N THR A 262 -12.79 0.71 -3.35
CA THR A 262 -12.43 0.52 -4.76
C THR A 262 -13.16 -0.69 -5.34
N ILE A 263 -13.22 -0.79 -6.68
CA ILE A 263 -14.00 -1.80 -7.40
C ILE A 263 -13.06 -2.64 -8.25
N ALA A 264 -13.07 -3.97 -8.08
CA ALA A 264 -12.28 -4.86 -8.90
C ALA A 264 -12.58 -4.63 -10.39
N ASN A 265 -11.54 -4.46 -11.20
CA ASN A 265 -11.71 -4.28 -12.64
C ASN A 265 -11.20 -5.48 -13.43
N MET A 266 -10.12 -6.10 -12.96
CA MET A 266 -9.60 -7.35 -13.50
C MET A 266 -9.34 -8.31 -12.36
N THR A 267 -9.97 -9.47 -12.44
CA THR A 267 -9.78 -10.59 -11.52
C THR A 267 -9.24 -11.79 -12.27
N ARG A 268 -8.67 -12.74 -11.52
CA ARG A 268 -8.21 -14.03 -12.03
C ARG A 268 -8.49 -15.12 -11.02
N SER A 269 -8.61 -16.35 -11.47
CA SER A 269 -8.59 -17.51 -10.58
C SER A 269 -7.33 -17.45 -9.70
N ARG A 270 -7.49 -17.80 -8.42
CA ARG A 270 -6.36 -17.93 -7.51
C ARG A 270 -5.57 -19.19 -7.88
N PRO A 271 -4.27 -19.10 -8.18
CA PRO A 271 -3.46 -20.30 -8.36
C PRO A 271 -3.23 -20.99 -7.01
N GLU A 272 -3.14 -22.31 -6.97
CA GLU A 272 -2.73 -23.05 -5.78
C GLU A 272 -1.26 -22.74 -5.43
N ALA A 273 -0.42 -22.58 -6.44
CA ALA A 273 0.96 -22.13 -6.28
C ALA A 273 1.49 -21.45 -7.54
N TYR A 274 2.52 -20.63 -7.37
CA TYR A 274 3.38 -20.19 -8.45
C TYR A 274 4.60 -21.11 -8.56
N LEU A 275 5.02 -21.41 -9.79
CA LEU A 275 6.29 -22.08 -10.09
C LEU A 275 7.25 -21.08 -10.73
N ILE A 276 8.47 -21.03 -10.20
CA ILE A 276 9.51 -20.09 -10.60
C ILE A 276 10.73 -20.91 -11.03
N PRO A 277 11.17 -20.85 -12.29
CA PRO A 277 12.36 -21.57 -12.74
C PRO A 277 13.60 -21.18 -11.93
N ARG A 278 14.53 -22.11 -11.72
CA ARG A 278 15.79 -21.85 -11.00
C ARG A 278 16.61 -20.67 -11.53
N ALA A 279 16.42 -20.29 -12.81
CA ALA A 279 17.06 -19.13 -13.43
C ALA A 279 16.60 -17.78 -12.83
N TRP A 280 15.45 -17.78 -12.15
CA TRP A 280 14.82 -16.62 -11.49
C TRP A 280 14.94 -16.69 -9.97
N ALA A 281 16.06 -17.21 -9.45
CA ALA A 281 16.32 -17.31 -8.01
C ALA A 281 16.27 -15.94 -7.29
N ASP A 282 16.55 -14.85 -7.99
CA ASP A 282 16.43 -13.50 -7.44
C ASP A 282 14.97 -13.06 -7.26
N ILE A 283 14.03 -13.61 -8.03
CA ILE A 283 12.59 -13.43 -7.84
C ILE A 283 12.14 -14.18 -6.58
N ALA A 284 12.56 -15.44 -6.44
CA ALA A 284 12.32 -16.23 -5.23
C ALA A 284 12.82 -15.51 -3.97
N ALA A 285 14.06 -15.00 -3.98
CA ALA A 285 14.63 -14.22 -2.87
C ALA A 285 13.84 -12.93 -2.55
N ARG A 286 13.20 -12.28 -3.54
CA ARG A 286 12.32 -11.11 -3.27
C ARG A 286 11.03 -11.53 -2.58
N LEU A 287 10.48 -12.70 -2.92
CA LEU A 287 9.28 -13.23 -2.28
C LEU A 287 9.56 -13.61 -0.82
N GLU A 288 10.74 -14.15 -0.51
CA GLU A 288 11.17 -14.39 0.87
C GLU A 288 11.25 -13.09 1.69
N VAL A 289 11.68 -11.96 1.08
CA VAL A 289 11.65 -10.64 1.72
C VAL A 289 10.22 -10.22 2.08
N PHE A 290 9.23 -10.62 1.28
CA PHE A 290 7.81 -10.42 1.61
C PHE A 290 7.32 -11.32 2.74
N GLY A 291 8.18 -12.18 3.32
CA GLY A 291 7.81 -13.14 4.34
C GLY A 291 6.95 -14.26 3.78
N LEU A 292 7.12 -14.60 2.49
CA LEU A 292 6.52 -15.78 1.89
C LEU A 292 7.42 -17.00 2.13
N GLU A 293 6.79 -18.14 2.40
CA GLU A 293 7.43 -19.44 2.33
C GLU A 293 7.63 -19.80 0.85
N VAL A 294 8.89 -20.05 0.49
CA VAL A 294 9.33 -20.43 -0.84
C VAL A 294 10.01 -21.80 -0.74
N GLU A 295 9.41 -22.81 -1.39
CA GLU A 295 9.95 -24.17 -1.43
C GLU A 295 10.92 -24.28 -2.62
N GLU A 296 12.18 -24.61 -2.37
CA GLU A 296 13.09 -25.06 -3.43
C GLU A 296 12.86 -26.55 -3.71
N LEU A 297 12.54 -26.89 -4.95
CA LEU A 297 12.21 -28.25 -5.37
C LEU A 297 13.48 -29.10 -5.44
N SER A 298 13.57 -30.16 -4.63
CA SER A 298 14.68 -31.11 -4.64
C SER A 298 14.71 -32.00 -5.89
N GLU A 299 13.55 -32.15 -6.55
CA GLU A 299 13.38 -32.96 -7.76
C GLU A 299 12.83 -32.10 -8.91
N ALA A 300 12.93 -32.61 -10.14
CA ALA A 300 12.34 -31.95 -11.29
C ALA A 300 10.81 -31.97 -11.20
N PHE A 301 10.17 -30.87 -11.57
CA PHE A 301 8.73 -30.80 -11.74
C PHE A 301 8.36 -31.15 -13.18
N SER A 302 7.32 -31.96 -13.37
CA SER A 302 6.67 -32.19 -14.66
C SER A 302 5.17 -32.20 -14.44
N GLY A 303 4.43 -31.35 -15.16
CA GLY A 303 2.98 -31.31 -15.03
C GLY A 303 2.35 -30.21 -15.87
N THR A 304 1.02 -30.30 -16.00
CA THR A 304 0.22 -29.25 -16.63
C THR A 304 0.11 -28.05 -15.71
N VAL A 305 0.37 -26.87 -16.25
CA VAL A 305 0.27 -25.58 -15.57
C VAL A 305 -0.44 -24.59 -16.47
N GLU A 306 -0.98 -23.54 -15.87
CA GLU A 306 -1.41 -22.35 -16.58
C GLU A 306 -0.21 -21.44 -16.84
N VAL A 307 -0.06 -21.05 -18.10
CA VAL A 307 1.01 -20.20 -18.63
C VAL A 307 0.37 -18.92 -19.17
N LEU A 308 1.02 -17.78 -18.96
CA LEU A 308 0.55 -16.49 -19.45
C LEU A 308 1.38 -16.04 -20.64
N ASN A 309 0.77 -15.97 -21.83
CA ASN A 309 1.41 -15.43 -23.03
C ASN A 309 1.12 -13.95 -23.15
N VAL A 310 2.15 -13.13 -23.35
CA VAL A 310 2.01 -11.69 -23.51
C VAL A 310 1.49 -11.38 -24.92
N THR A 311 0.25 -10.92 -25.03
CA THR A 311 -0.39 -10.60 -26.31
C THR A 311 -0.18 -9.13 -26.70
N ALA A 312 0.04 -8.26 -25.73
CA ALA A 312 0.39 -6.86 -25.94
C ALA A 312 1.35 -6.36 -24.85
N SER A 313 2.28 -5.50 -25.25
CA SER A 313 3.17 -4.78 -24.34
C SER A 313 3.27 -3.32 -24.78
N GLN A 314 3.00 -2.40 -23.87
CA GLN A 314 3.10 -0.97 -24.09
C GLN A 314 4.00 -0.34 -23.03
N LEU A 315 5.04 0.38 -23.48
CA LEU A 315 5.87 1.17 -22.58
C LEU A 315 5.16 2.45 -22.13
N GLY A 316 5.38 2.80 -20.87
CA GLY A 316 4.97 4.08 -20.30
C GLY A 316 5.65 5.25 -21.00
N ARG A 317 5.03 6.43 -20.91
CA ARG A 317 5.54 7.65 -21.56
C ARG A 317 6.62 8.38 -20.77
N SER A 318 6.92 7.93 -19.56
CA SER A 318 7.88 8.59 -18.69
C SER A 318 8.68 7.58 -17.88
N TYR A 319 9.90 7.96 -17.54
CA TYR A 319 10.69 7.30 -16.53
C TYR A 319 10.00 7.39 -15.17
N TYR A 320 10.00 6.28 -14.44
CA TYR A 320 9.37 6.16 -13.13
C TYR A 320 10.15 5.16 -12.29
N GLU A 321 10.71 5.62 -11.17
CA GLU A 321 11.25 4.73 -10.14
C GLU A 321 12.27 3.70 -10.65
N GLY A 322 13.21 4.14 -11.49
CA GLY A 322 14.28 3.27 -12.01
C GLY A 322 14.06 2.76 -13.43
N VAL A 323 12.84 2.82 -13.97
CA VAL A 323 12.47 2.14 -15.22
C VAL A 323 11.45 2.95 -16.04
N VAL A 324 11.32 2.62 -17.33
CA VAL A 324 10.10 2.93 -18.08
C VAL A 324 9.18 1.73 -17.91
N ARG A 325 8.05 1.91 -17.21
CA ARG A 325 7.15 0.78 -16.89
C ARG A 325 6.53 0.16 -18.14
N SER A 326 6.22 -1.12 -18.06
CA SER A 326 5.53 -1.88 -19.10
C SER A 326 4.08 -2.16 -18.67
N TYR A 327 3.14 -1.97 -19.60
CA TYR A 327 1.73 -2.31 -19.44
C TYR A 327 1.43 -3.48 -20.36
N LEU A 328 1.07 -4.60 -19.75
CA LEU A 328 0.94 -5.88 -20.43
C LEU A 328 -0.52 -6.30 -20.53
N THR A 329 -0.83 -7.04 -21.57
CA THR A 329 -2.03 -7.88 -21.67
C THR A 329 -1.56 -9.30 -21.88
N THR A 330 -2.13 -10.26 -21.15
CA THR A 330 -1.80 -11.67 -21.33
C THR A 330 -3.02 -12.53 -21.62
N GLU A 331 -2.78 -13.68 -22.24
CA GLU A 331 -3.75 -14.75 -22.42
C GLU A 331 -3.25 -16.00 -21.71
N ALA A 332 -4.13 -16.64 -20.95
CA ALA A 332 -3.84 -17.86 -20.22
C ALA A 332 -4.02 -19.10 -21.11
N ILE A 333 -3.04 -19.99 -21.11
CA ILE A 333 -3.11 -21.29 -21.77
C ILE A 333 -2.63 -22.39 -20.84
N GLU A 334 -3.20 -23.59 -20.95
CA GLU A 334 -2.66 -24.77 -20.26
C GLU A 334 -1.55 -25.40 -21.09
N ARG A 335 -0.43 -25.72 -20.44
CA ARG A 335 0.67 -26.46 -21.07
C ARG A 335 1.36 -27.38 -20.08
N GLU A 336 1.84 -28.51 -20.57
CA GLU A 336 2.81 -29.31 -19.84
C GLU A 336 4.17 -28.58 -19.81
N VAL A 337 4.73 -28.42 -18.61
CA VAL A 337 6.06 -27.83 -18.41
C VAL A 337 6.94 -28.78 -17.63
N GLN A 338 8.24 -28.72 -17.92
CA GLN A 338 9.27 -29.41 -17.17
C GLN A 338 10.23 -28.40 -16.59
N LEU A 339 10.39 -28.42 -15.27
CA LEU A 339 11.33 -27.57 -14.54
C LEU A 339 12.37 -28.43 -13.84
N PRO A 340 13.67 -28.11 -13.93
CA PRO A 340 14.69 -28.88 -13.24
C PRO A 340 14.61 -28.68 -11.73
N ALA A 341 15.20 -29.63 -10.98
CA ALA A 341 15.50 -29.44 -9.56
C ALA A 341 16.25 -28.11 -9.31
N GLY A 342 15.97 -27.50 -8.16
CA GLY A 342 16.38 -26.14 -7.80
C GLY A 342 15.44 -25.04 -8.30
N SER A 343 14.34 -25.41 -8.98
CA SER A 343 13.24 -24.47 -9.26
C SER A 343 12.40 -24.27 -7.99
N PHE A 344 11.62 -23.20 -7.92
CA PHE A 344 10.90 -22.84 -6.71
C PHE A 344 9.39 -22.98 -6.85
N ARG A 345 8.73 -23.35 -5.77
CA ARG A 345 7.27 -23.37 -5.63
C ARG A 345 6.86 -22.43 -4.51
N VAL A 346 5.89 -21.57 -4.78
CA VAL A 346 5.33 -20.64 -3.80
C VAL A 346 3.84 -20.92 -3.68
N SER A 347 3.46 -21.66 -2.63
CA SER A 347 2.06 -21.88 -2.31
C SER A 347 1.35 -20.56 -2.09
N THR A 348 0.13 -20.41 -2.60
CA THR A 348 -0.68 -19.23 -2.27
C THR A 348 -1.45 -19.41 -0.96
N ARG A 349 -1.38 -20.58 -0.32
CA ARG A 349 -2.06 -20.93 0.93
C ARG A 349 -1.29 -20.44 2.16
N GLN A 350 -0.99 -19.14 2.20
CA GLN A 350 -0.24 -18.50 3.29
C GLN A 350 -0.63 -17.04 3.48
N ARG A 351 -0.36 -16.50 4.67
CA ARG A 351 -0.78 -15.14 5.10
C ARG A 351 -0.38 -14.04 4.11
N ASN A 352 0.86 -14.09 3.62
CA ASN A 352 1.44 -13.01 2.80
C ASN A 352 1.22 -13.19 1.29
N ALA A 353 0.44 -14.20 0.85
CA ALA A 353 0.26 -14.54 -0.57
C ALA A 353 -0.26 -13.38 -1.43
N ALA A 354 -0.98 -12.43 -0.83
CA ALA A 354 -1.47 -11.25 -1.55
C ALA A 354 -0.33 -10.41 -2.14
N LEU A 355 0.86 -10.39 -1.53
CA LEU A 355 2.05 -9.74 -2.09
C LEU A 355 2.56 -10.45 -3.34
N ALA A 356 2.48 -11.79 -3.39
CA ALA A 356 2.82 -12.56 -4.57
C ALA A 356 1.86 -12.26 -5.73
N PHE A 357 0.55 -12.09 -5.46
CA PHE A 357 -0.43 -11.73 -6.50
C PHE A 357 -0.07 -10.39 -7.15
N ILE A 358 0.27 -9.38 -6.36
CA ILE A 358 0.69 -8.07 -6.88
C ILE A 358 2.00 -8.18 -7.67
N ALA A 359 2.97 -8.95 -7.16
CA ALA A 359 4.30 -9.02 -7.73
C ALA A 359 4.38 -9.87 -9.00
N LEU A 360 3.63 -10.97 -9.06
CA LEU A 360 3.79 -12.01 -10.09
C LEU A 360 2.73 -11.94 -11.19
N GLU A 361 1.54 -11.37 -10.97
CA GLU A 361 0.55 -11.21 -12.05
C GLU A 361 0.98 -10.07 -13.00
N PRO A 362 1.29 -10.36 -14.27
CA PRO A 362 2.00 -9.43 -15.16
C PRO A 362 1.21 -8.17 -15.52
N GLU A 363 -0.13 -8.21 -15.51
CA GLU A 363 -0.96 -7.02 -15.74
C GLU A 363 -1.13 -6.12 -14.52
N ASN A 364 -0.70 -6.54 -13.33
CA ASN A 364 -0.70 -5.66 -12.18
C ASN A 364 0.31 -4.52 -12.40
N ILE A 365 -0.12 -3.28 -12.22
CA ILE A 365 0.68 -2.06 -12.46
C ILE A 365 1.96 -1.96 -11.64
N ASP A 366 2.07 -2.77 -10.58
CA ASP A 366 3.18 -2.84 -9.63
C ASP A 366 3.96 -4.16 -9.71
N SER A 367 3.63 -5.03 -10.67
CA SER A 367 4.28 -6.33 -10.86
C SER A 367 5.75 -6.22 -11.25
N PHE A 368 6.48 -7.33 -11.05
CA PHE A 368 7.84 -7.47 -11.54
C PHE A 368 7.94 -7.35 -13.05
N ALA A 369 6.89 -7.74 -13.79
CA ALA A 369 6.80 -7.53 -15.22
C ALA A 369 6.65 -6.04 -15.56
N SER A 370 5.71 -5.33 -14.92
CA SER A 370 5.52 -3.89 -15.13
C SER A 370 6.73 -3.04 -14.76
N PHE A 371 7.56 -3.49 -13.82
CA PHE A 371 8.82 -2.85 -13.46
C PHE A 371 10.04 -3.37 -14.23
N ASN A 372 9.86 -4.21 -15.25
CA ASN A 372 10.94 -4.83 -16.04
C ASN A 372 12.00 -5.56 -15.19
N ILE A 373 11.62 -6.04 -14.01
CA ILE A 373 12.42 -7.00 -13.24
C ILE A 373 12.34 -8.37 -13.92
N ILE A 374 11.15 -8.71 -14.44
CA ILE A 374 10.96 -9.79 -15.39
C ILE A 374 10.66 -9.14 -16.75
N PRO A 375 11.69 -8.87 -17.58
CA PRO A 375 11.50 -8.27 -18.89
C PRO A 375 10.77 -9.23 -19.84
N VAL A 376 9.69 -8.75 -20.47
CA VAL A 376 8.90 -9.46 -21.49
C VAL A 376 8.35 -8.48 -22.53
N GLU A 377 8.21 -8.95 -23.77
CA GLU A 377 7.61 -8.23 -24.90
C GLU A 377 6.39 -8.98 -25.44
N ALA A 378 5.67 -8.37 -26.39
CA ALA A 378 4.54 -9.03 -27.03
C ALA A 378 5.02 -10.24 -27.85
N GLY A 379 4.39 -11.39 -27.63
CA GLY A 379 4.78 -12.68 -28.18
C GLY A 379 5.57 -13.56 -27.21
N ASP A 380 6.07 -13.00 -26.11
CA ASP A 380 6.80 -13.77 -25.10
C ASP A 380 5.87 -14.58 -24.20
N GLU A 381 6.38 -15.71 -23.75
CA GLU A 381 5.81 -16.48 -22.65
C GLU A 381 6.32 -15.91 -21.31
N TYR A 382 5.40 -15.62 -20.39
CA TYR A 382 5.79 -15.15 -19.06
C TYR A 382 6.41 -16.29 -18.24
N PRO A 383 7.59 -16.10 -17.63
CA PRO A 383 8.38 -17.21 -17.09
C PRO A 383 7.98 -17.64 -15.67
N ILE A 384 6.82 -17.19 -15.18
CA ILE A 384 6.25 -17.59 -13.89
C ILE A 384 4.96 -18.34 -14.17
N PHE A 385 4.93 -19.61 -13.78
CA PHE A 385 3.81 -20.49 -14.09
C PHE A 385 2.84 -20.61 -12.92
N ARG A 386 1.58 -20.91 -13.22
CA ARG A 386 0.49 -21.00 -12.26
C ARG A 386 0.02 -22.45 -12.17
N ILE A 387 0.10 -23.05 -11.00
CA ILE A 387 -0.61 -24.31 -10.72
C ILE A 387 -2.05 -23.95 -10.42
N THR A 388 -2.96 -24.31 -11.31
CA THR A 388 -4.41 -24.14 -11.11
C THR A 388 -4.97 -25.31 -10.28
N SER A 389 -6.09 -25.06 -9.61
CA SER A 389 -6.80 -26.03 -8.76
C SER A 389 -7.59 -27.05 -9.56
#